data_AF-A0A016TJ96-F1
#
_entry.id   AF-A0A016TJ96-F1
#
_cell.length_a   1.000
_cell.length_b   1.000
_cell.length_c   1.000
_cell.angle_alpha   90.00
_cell.angle_beta   90.00
_cell.angle_gamma   90.00
#
_symmetry.space_group_name_H-M   'P 1'
#
loop_
_entity.id
_entity.type
_entity.pdbx_description
1 polymer ?
#
loop_
_entity_poly.entity_id
_entity_poly.type
_entity_poly.pdbx_seq_one_letter_code
_entity_poly.pdbx_strand_id
1 'polypeptide(L)'
;MCDHDHGGAGGCHHEAADIPDSSDVKRYDMYQYIDMDKVTVLNENIDGNGKLVFKNMERRLDKTDFVESDCDEELLFNIPFCGQVRITGMSVIGDEDDSHPAKIRIFKDRPAVSNNE
;
A
#
# COMPACT_ATOMS: atom_id res chain seq x y z
N MET A 1 -44.22 -9.99 42.98
CA MET A 1 -44.35 -8.79 42.13
C MET A 1 -43.08 -8.72 41.31
N CYS A 2 -43.21 -8.92 40.00
CA CYS A 2 -42.14 -8.79 39.03
C CYS A 2 -42.20 -7.36 38.48
N ASP A 3 -41.06 -6.68 38.40
CA ASP A 3 -40.84 -5.62 37.42
C ASP A 3 -39.38 -5.69 36.95
N HIS A 4 -39.24 -5.86 35.63
CA HIS A 4 -38.03 -5.82 34.83
C HIS A 4 -37.80 -4.37 34.37
N ASP A 5 -36.55 -3.90 34.32
CA ASP A 5 -36.17 -2.85 33.37
C ASP A 5 -34.68 -2.97 32.95
N HIS A 6 -34.51 -3.22 31.65
CA HIS A 6 -33.37 -3.17 30.71
C HIS A 6 -31.92 -3.18 31.26
N GLY A 7 -31.07 -4.18 30.96
CA GLY A 7 -30.55 -4.53 29.61
C GLY A 7 -29.29 -3.68 29.35
N GLY A 8 -28.06 -4.18 29.23
CA GLY A 8 -27.56 -5.39 28.61
C GLY A 8 -26.51 -4.97 27.57
N ALA A 9 -25.26 -5.40 27.78
CA ALA A 9 -24.16 -5.51 26.80
C ALA A 9 -23.71 -4.28 25.99
N GLY A 10 -22.41 -3.99 26.04
CA GLY A 10 -21.80 -3.12 25.03
C GLY A 10 -20.45 -2.59 25.45
N GLY A 11 -19.46 -3.47 25.61
CA GLY A 11 -18.06 -3.07 25.59
C GLY A 11 -17.74 -2.51 24.21
N CYS A 12 -17.92 -1.21 24.03
CA CYS A 12 -17.40 -0.49 22.88
C CYS A 12 -15.94 -0.20 23.17
N HIS A 13 -15.09 -1.21 23.01
CA HIS A 13 -13.68 -1.00 22.70
C HIS A 13 -13.71 -0.33 21.32
N HIS A 14 -13.86 1.00 21.30
CA HIS A 14 -13.53 1.75 20.10
C HIS A 14 -12.04 1.52 19.95
N GLU A 15 -11.68 0.59 19.07
CA GLU A 15 -10.34 0.40 18.57
C GLU A 15 -9.92 1.80 18.12
N ALA A 16 -9.20 2.50 18.99
CA ALA A 16 -8.55 3.75 18.64
C ALA A 16 -7.56 3.32 17.57
N ALA A 17 -7.98 3.46 16.31
CA ALA A 17 -7.12 3.37 15.16
C ALA A 17 -5.88 4.17 15.52
N ASP A 18 -4.78 3.45 15.70
CA ASP A 18 -3.48 3.95 16.08
C ASP A 18 -3.21 5.20 15.25
N ILE A 19 -3.46 6.38 15.85
CA ILE A 19 -3.19 7.65 15.21
C ILE A 19 -1.67 7.73 15.33
N PRO A 20 -0.91 7.53 14.24
CA PRO A 20 0.53 7.44 14.37
C PRO A 20 1.00 8.76 14.98
N ASP A 21 1.68 8.68 16.12
CA ASP A 21 2.37 9.82 16.71
C ASP A 21 3.24 10.46 15.62
N SER A 22 3.38 11.79 15.61
CA SER A 22 4.17 12.50 14.59
C SER A 22 5.61 11.96 14.47
N SER A 23 6.11 11.26 15.48
CA SER A 23 7.37 10.52 15.48
C SER A 23 7.35 9.25 14.60
N ASP A 24 6.22 8.55 14.53
CA ASP A 24 6.03 7.33 13.74
C ASP A 24 5.77 7.62 12.26
N VAL A 25 5.18 8.76 11.91
CA VAL A 25 5.05 9.21 10.51
C VAL A 25 6.42 9.23 9.81
N LYS A 26 7.49 9.64 10.51
CA LYS A 26 8.88 9.59 10.01
C LYS A 26 9.40 8.17 9.74
N ARG A 27 8.86 7.15 10.40
CA ARG A 27 9.26 5.75 10.20
C ARG A 27 8.57 5.12 8.99
N TYR A 28 7.42 5.65 8.59
CA TYR A 28 6.64 5.14 7.45
C TYR A 28 6.99 5.78 6.11
N ASP A 29 7.71 6.91 6.11
CA ASP A 29 8.14 7.59 4.88
C ASP A 29 9.36 6.89 4.25
N MET A 30 9.10 5.74 3.63
CA MET A 30 10.06 5.02 2.77
C MET A 30 10.24 5.69 1.41
N TYR A 31 9.31 6.58 1.04
CA TYR A 31 9.27 7.24 -0.26
C TYR A 31 10.61 7.92 -0.61
N GLN A 32 11.23 8.62 0.34
CA GLN A 32 12.52 9.30 0.15
C GLN A 32 13.71 8.35 -0.11
N TYR A 33 13.57 7.07 0.20
CA TYR A 33 14.62 6.07 -0.01
C TYR A 33 14.45 5.30 -1.32
N ILE A 34 13.33 5.48 -2.01
CA ILE A 34 13.05 4.84 -3.30
C ILE A 34 13.72 5.65 -4.41
N ASP A 35 14.44 4.97 -5.30
CA ASP A 35 15.06 5.57 -6.48
C ASP A 35 14.03 5.62 -7.63
N MET A 36 13.15 6.63 -7.63
CA MET A 36 12.06 6.77 -8.62
C MET A 36 12.52 6.80 -10.07
N ASP A 37 13.75 7.25 -10.32
CA ASP A 37 14.33 7.27 -11.66
C ASP A 37 14.52 5.84 -12.19
N LYS A 38 14.99 4.94 -11.31
CA LYS A 38 15.21 3.52 -11.61
C LYS A 38 14.02 2.61 -11.33
N VAL A 39 12.94 3.10 -10.72
CA VAL A 39 11.70 2.32 -10.60
C VAL A 39 11.22 1.94 -12.00
N THR A 40 10.85 0.68 -12.17
CA THR A 40 10.24 0.19 -13.41
C THR A 40 9.00 -0.60 -13.06
N VAL A 41 7.91 -0.35 -13.76
CA VAL A 41 6.66 -1.07 -13.59
C VAL A 41 6.38 -1.82 -14.88
N LEU A 42 6.04 -3.10 -14.78
CA LEU A 42 5.69 -3.95 -15.91
C LEU A 42 4.19 -4.25 -15.86
N ASN A 43 3.61 -4.42 -17.05
CA ASN A 43 2.17 -4.62 -17.29
C ASN A 43 1.27 -3.44 -16.91
N GLU A 44 1.81 -2.23 -16.79
CA GLU A 44 1.01 -1.01 -16.67
C GLU A 44 0.37 -0.63 -18.01
N ASN A 45 -0.89 -0.20 -17.99
CA ASN A 45 -1.64 0.30 -19.16
C ASN A 45 -0.98 1.57 -19.74
N ILE A 46 -0.53 2.46 -18.87
CA ILE A 46 0.15 3.70 -19.24
C ILE A 46 1.55 3.67 -18.64
N ASP A 47 2.58 3.67 -19.48
CA ASP A 47 3.98 3.70 -19.07
C ASP A 47 4.25 4.89 -18.12
N GLY A 48 4.80 4.59 -16.94
CA GLY A 48 5.15 5.57 -15.93
C GLY A 48 4.05 5.92 -14.92
N ASN A 49 2.80 5.47 -15.10
CA ASN A 49 1.74 5.70 -14.11
C ASN A 49 2.00 4.93 -12.80
N GLY A 50 2.63 3.76 -12.89
CA GLY A 50 3.01 2.95 -11.75
C GLY A 50 4.02 3.63 -10.82
N LYS A 51 4.70 4.70 -11.25
CA LYS A 51 5.55 5.53 -10.37
C LYS A 51 4.74 6.51 -9.55
N LEU A 52 3.62 7.00 -10.08
CA LEU A 52 2.78 8.03 -9.45
C LEU A 52 1.99 7.48 -8.25
N VAL A 53 1.82 6.17 -8.17
CA VAL A 53 1.16 5.52 -7.02
C VAL A 53 2.05 5.44 -5.78
N PHE A 54 3.36 5.59 -5.93
CA PHE A 54 4.23 5.84 -4.78
C PHE A 54 4.01 7.29 -4.35
N LYS A 55 3.56 7.49 -3.11
CA LYS A 55 3.26 8.81 -2.55
C LYS A 55 3.79 8.91 -1.13
N ASN A 56 4.02 10.14 -0.66
CA ASN A 56 4.31 10.41 0.74
C ASN A 56 3.12 10.04 1.64
N MET A 57 3.40 9.82 2.93
CA MET A 57 2.38 9.40 3.90
C MET A 57 1.18 10.37 3.97
N GLU A 58 1.40 11.66 3.75
CA GLU A 58 0.34 12.69 3.74
C GLU A 58 -0.62 12.53 2.55
N ARG A 59 -0.09 12.10 1.38
CA ARG A 59 -0.82 11.94 0.12
C ARG A 59 -1.31 10.51 -0.11
N ARG A 60 -1.17 9.61 0.88
CA ARG A 60 -1.57 8.20 0.75
C ARG A 60 -3.07 8.02 0.46
N LEU A 61 -3.91 8.98 0.83
CA LEU A 61 -5.36 8.95 0.60
C LEU A 61 -5.75 9.60 -0.74
N ASP A 62 -4.81 10.22 -1.47
CA ASP A 62 -5.09 10.81 -2.77
C ASP A 62 -5.29 9.71 -3.81
N LYS A 63 -6.54 9.53 -4.26
CA LYS A 63 -6.91 8.60 -5.35
C LYS A 63 -6.77 9.22 -6.75
N THR A 64 -6.21 10.43 -6.87
CA THR A 64 -6.07 11.15 -8.14
C THR A 64 -5.14 10.46 -9.12
N ASP A 65 -4.04 9.92 -8.62
CA ASP A 65 -3.06 9.17 -9.39
C ASP A 65 -3.22 7.69 -9.07
N PHE A 66 -3.42 6.89 -10.11
CA PHE A 66 -3.63 5.45 -10.04
C PHE A 66 -2.86 4.77 -11.18
N VAL A 67 -2.65 3.47 -11.01
CA VAL A 67 -2.08 2.59 -12.03
C VAL A 67 -3.13 1.56 -12.38
N GLU A 68 -3.28 1.31 -13.67
CA GLU A 68 -4.18 0.31 -14.21
C GLU A 68 -3.32 -0.69 -14.97
N SER A 69 -3.70 -1.97 -14.92
CA SER A 69 -3.05 -3.00 -15.70
C SER A 69 -3.63 -3.07 -17.10
N ASP A 70 -2.80 -3.27 -18.12
CA ASP A 70 -3.25 -3.24 -19.53
C ASP A 70 -4.09 -4.47 -19.90
N CYS A 71 -3.48 -5.66 -19.79
CA CYS A 71 -4.02 -6.89 -20.37
C CYS A 71 -4.13 -8.02 -19.35
N ASP A 72 -3.13 -8.17 -18.49
CA ASP A 72 -3.11 -9.15 -17.41
C ASP A 72 -3.49 -8.50 -16.07
N GLU A 73 -4.15 -9.25 -15.19
CA GLU A 73 -4.47 -8.84 -13.81
C GLU A 73 -3.23 -8.73 -12.88
N GLU A 74 -2.02 -8.86 -13.44
CA GLU A 74 -0.75 -8.88 -12.72
C GLU A 74 0.09 -7.64 -13.04
N LEU A 75 0.35 -6.82 -12.01
CA LEU A 75 1.30 -5.70 -12.06
C LEU A 75 2.59 -6.05 -11.34
N LEU A 76 3.74 -5.75 -11.96
CA LEU A 76 5.04 -6.04 -11.37
C LEU A 76 5.83 -4.75 -11.15
N PHE A 77 6.04 -4.40 -9.87
CA PHE A 77 6.79 -3.24 -9.45
C PHE A 77 8.22 -3.63 -9.08
N ASN A 78 9.19 -3.08 -9.80
CA ASN A 78 10.59 -3.18 -9.44
C ASN A 78 11.03 -1.86 -8.79
N ILE A 79 11.26 -1.91 -7.48
CA ILE A 79 11.50 -0.74 -6.64
C ILE A 79 12.93 -0.79 -6.11
N PRO A 80 13.90 -0.14 -6.77
CA PRO A 80 15.25 0.00 -6.25
C PRO A 80 15.26 1.02 -5.10
N PHE A 81 16.01 0.71 -4.05
CA PHE A 81 16.24 1.60 -2.91
C PHE A 81 17.65 2.19 -2.97
N CYS A 82 17.79 3.47 -2.65
CA CYS A 82 19.07 4.21 -2.61
C CYS A 82 19.98 3.82 -1.41
N GLY A 83 19.59 2.83 -0.61
CA GLY A 83 20.35 2.39 0.56
C GLY A 83 19.81 1.11 1.17
N GLN A 84 20.45 0.66 2.24
CA GLN A 84 19.98 -0.50 2.99
C GLN A 84 18.74 -0.12 3.81
N VAL A 85 17.58 -0.57 3.35
CA VAL A 85 16.30 -0.35 4.02
C VAL A 85 15.75 -1.68 4.55
N ARG A 86 14.99 -1.60 5.64
CA ARG A 86 14.24 -2.75 6.18
C ARG A 86 12.76 -2.44 6.11
N ILE A 87 12.05 -3.11 5.21
CA ILE A 87 10.59 -3.00 5.09
C ILE A 87 9.96 -3.62 6.35
N THR A 88 9.27 -2.78 7.13
CA THR A 88 8.53 -3.18 8.34
C THR A 88 7.06 -3.47 8.05
N GLY A 89 6.48 -2.80 7.05
CA GLY A 89 5.12 -3.00 6.58
C GLY A 89 4.90 -2.36 5.22
N MET A 90 3.81 -2.74 4.55
CA MET A 90 3.33 -2.12 3.32
C MET A 90 1.83 -1.86 3.48
N SER A 91 1.35 -0.76 2.88
CA SER A 91 -0.07 -0.47 2.77
C SER A 91 -0.42 -0.36 1.31
N VAL A 92 -1.47 -1.04 0.89
CA VAL A 92 -2.00 -0.99 -0.47
C VAL A 92 -3.43 -0.52 -0.39
N ILE A 93 -3.74 0.52 -1.16
CA ILE A 93 -5.05 1.17 -1.17
C ILE A 93 -5.63 0.94 -2.56
N GLY A 94 -6.69 0.14 -2.62
CA GLY A 94 -7.52 -0.05 -3.81
C GLY A 94 -8.86 0.65 -3.65
N ASP A 95 -9.65 0.63 -4.71
CA ASP A 95 -11.06 1.01 -4.61
C ASP A 95 -11.90 -0.16 -4.04
N GLU A 96 -13.17 0.10 -3.70
CA GLU A 96 -14.07 -0.93 -3.12
C GLU A 96 -14.59 -1.94 -4.17
N ASP A 97 -14.23 -1.73 -5.43
CA ASP A 97 -14.50 -2.63 -6.56
C ASP A 97 -13.51 -3.82 -6.63
N ASP A 98 -13.75 -4.74 -7.56
CA ASP A 98 -12.87 -5.89 -7.90
C ASP A 98 -11.50 -5.47 -8.48
N SER A 99 -11.22 -4.17 -8.60
CA SER A 99 -9.94 -3.63 -9.09
C SER A 99 -8.82 -3.61 -8.03
N HIS A 100 -9.04 -4.22 -6.85
CA HIS A 100 -8.02 -4.31 -5.81
C HIS A 100 -7.15 -5.56 -5.98
N PRO A 101 -5.85 -5.51 -5.63
CA PRO A 101 -4.98 -6.67 -5.77
C PRO A 101 -5.38 -7.76 -4.79
N ALA A 102 -5.88 -8.89 -5.29
CA ALA A 102 -6.24 -10.05 -4.48
C ALA A 102 -5.02 -10.76 -3.86
N LYS A 103 -3.85 -10.66 -4.51
CA LYS A 103 -2.60 -11.30 -4.07
C LYS A 103 -1.43 -10.35 -4.26
N ILE A 104 -0.60 -10.23 -3.24
CA ILE A 104 0.65 -9.46 -3.31
C ILE A 104 1.81 -10.39 -3.00
N ARG A 105 2.82 -10.40 -3.86
CA ARG A 105 4.04 -11.19 -3.71
C ARG A 105 5.23 -10.26 -3.65
N ILE A 106 5.98 -10.31 -2.55
CA ILE A 106 7.16 -9.47 -2.35
C ILE A 106 8.41 -10.31 -2.60
N PHE A 107 9.22 -9.87 -3.55
CA PHE A 107 10.52 -10.47 -3.84
C PHE A 107 11.61 -9.49 -3.41
N LYS A 108 12.47 -9.92 -2.49
CA LYS A 108 13.65 -9.15 -2.06
C LYS A 108 14.88 -9.74 -2.75
N ASP A 109 15.86 -8.89 -3.04
CA ASP A 109 17.20 -9.30 -3.48
C ASP A 109 17.23 -10.04 -4.84
N ARG A 110 16.25 -9.80 -5.71
CA ARG A 110 16.31 -10.31 -7.09
C ARG A 110 16.90 -9.25 -8.02
N PRO A 111 17.86 -9.61 -8.91
CA PRO A 111 18.13 -8.77 -10.07
C PRO A 111 16.82 -8.62 -10.85
N ALA A 112 16.57 -7.43 -11.42
CA ALA A 112 15.31 -7.04 -12.05
C ALA A 112 14.62 -8.24 -12.71
N VAL A 113 13.48 -8.64 -12.15
CA VAL A 113 12.71 -9.78 -12.62
C VAL A 113 12.11 -9.42 -13.98
N SER A 114 12.80 -9.80 -15.04
CA SER A 114 12.22 -9.87 -16.38
C SER A 114 11.30 -11.09 -16.43
N ASN A 115 10.09 -10.91 -16.97
CA ASN A 115 9.12 -11.97 -17.22
C ASN A 115 9.71 -12.95 -18.25
N ASN A 116 10.53 -13.90 -17.81
CA ASN A 116 11.17 -14.87 -18.68
C ASN A 116 11.09 -16.26 -18.01
N GLU A 117 10.04 -16.98 -18.42
CA GLU A 117 9.77 -18.43 -18.34
C GLU A 117 10.04 -19.18 -17.02
#